data_AF-A0A3N9NVD3-F1
#
_entry.id   AF-A0A3N9NVD3-F1
#
_cell.length_a   1.000
_cell.length_b   1.000
_cell.length_c   1.000
_cell.angle_alpha   90.00
_cell.angle_beta   90.00
_cell.angle_gamma   90.00
#
_symmetry.space_group_name_H-M   'P 1'
#
loop_
_entity.id
_entity.type
_entity.pdbx_description
1 polymer ?
#
loop_
_entity_poly.entity_id
_entity_poly.type
_entity_poly.pdbx_seq_one_letter_code
_entity_poly.pdbx_strand_id
1 'polypeptide(L)' 'MTIPLQRGIVYGPINSRRLGRSLGINLLPLHIKICTFNCVYCQYGWTEGNQGKQLWPEVHTVQDAV' A
#
# COMPACT_ATOMS: atom_id res chain seq x y z
N MET A 1 -7.71 14.74 6.70
CA MET A 1 -7.99 13.39 7.23
C MET A 1 -7.09 12.42 6.50
N THR A 2 -5.98 12.04 7.12
CA THR A 2 -5.00 11.12 6.53
C THR A 2 -5.24 9.71 7.05
N ILE A 3 -5.15 8.71 6.18
CA ILE A 3 -5.21 7.30 6.54
C ILE A 3 -3.79 6.74 6.72
N PRO A 4 -3.59 5.76 7.61
CA PRO A 4 -2.31 5.09 7.72
C PRO A 4 -1.99 4.27 6.47
N LEU A 5 -0.71 4.01 6.23
CA LEU A 5 -0.26 3.08 5.19
C LEU A 5 -0.77 1.66 5.48
N GLN A 6 -1.00 0.90 4.40
CA GLN A 6 -1.37 -0.50 4.52
C GLN A 6 -0.21 -1.31 5.11
N ARG A 7 -0.49 -2.08 6.16
CA ARG A 7 0.51 -2.81 6.95
C ARG A 7 0.77 -4.23 6.45
N GLY A 8 0.05 -4.68 5.43
CA GLY A 8 0.17 -6.02 4.88
C GLY A 8 0.23 -6.01 3.37
N ILE A 9 0.67 -7.13 2.80
CA ILE A 9 0.63 -7.38 1.35
C ILE A 9 -0.81 -7.59 0.90
N VAL A 10 -1.63 -8.24 1.72
CA VAL A 10 -3.05 -8.47 1.41
C VAL A 10 -3.93 -7.65 2.35
N TYR A 11 -4.99 -7.05 1.81
CA TYR A 11 -6.00 -6.30 2.55
C TYR A 11 -7.41 -6.60 2.03
N GLY A 12 -8.41 -6.54 2.89
CA GLY A 12 -9.79 -6.95 2.57
C GLY A 12 -10.25 -8.13 3.43
N PRO A 13 -11.51 -8.57 3.32
CA PRO A 13 -12.33 -8.65 2.10
C PRO A 13 -12.93 -7.32 1.64
N ILE A 14 -12.78 -7.04 0.35
CA ILE A 14 -13.40 -5.90 -0.33
C ILE A 14 -14.56 -6.38 -1.17
N ASN A 15 -15.73 -5.80 -0.93
CA ASN A 15 -16.89 -5.93 -1.80
C ASN A 15 -16.68 -5.06 -3.05
N SER A 16 -15.99 -5.63 -4.02
CA SER A 16 -15.80 -5.04 -5.33
C SER A 16 -17.10 -5.09 -6.13
N ARG A 17 -17.54 -3.95 -6.64
CA ARG A 17 -18.69 -3.88 -7.56
C ARG A 17 -18.47 -4.68 -8.85
N ARG A 18 -17.22 -4.86 -9.28
CA ARG A 18 -16.87 -5.58 -10.52
C ARG A 18 -16.62 -7.07 -10.31
N LEU A 19 -16.08 -7.46 -9.15
CA LEU A 19 -15.58 -8.82 -8.89
C LEU A 19 -16.29 -9.52 -7.73
N GLY A 20 -17.26 -8.88 -7.07
CA GLY A 20 -17.90 -9.42 -5.87
C GLY A 20 -16.95 -9.36 -4.67
N ARG A 21 -16.79 -10.48 -3.95
CA ARG A 21 -15.82 -10.56 -2.84
C ARG A 21 -14.41 -10.72 -3.38
N SER A 22 -13.56 -9.75 -3.06
CA SER A 22 -12.17 -9.68 -3.53
C SER A 22 -11.20 -9.39 -2.39
N LEU A 23 -9.94 -9.73 -2.59
CA LEU A 23 -8.82 -9.28 -1.76
C LEU A 23 -8.00 -8.26 -2.56
N GLY A 24 -7.55 -7.20 -1.90
CA GLY A 24 -6.61 -6.24 -2.45
C GLY A 24 -5.17 -6.64 -2.17
N ILE A 25 -4.27 -6.35 -3.10
CA ILE A 25 -2.83 -6.60 -2.96
C ILE A 25 -2.09 -5.26 -2.94
N ASN A 26 -1.20 -5.08 -1.97
CA ASN A 26 -0.31 -3.94 -1.80
C ASN A 26 1.14 -4.39 -1.97
N LEU A 27 1.77 -3.95 -3.06
CA LEU A 27 3.19 -4.22 -3.35
C LEU A 27 4.11 -3.09 -2.90
N LEU A 28 3.55 -2.00 -2.36
CA LEU A 28 4.33 -0.86 -1.88
C LEU A 28 4.91 -1.15 -0.50
N PRO A 29 6.05 -0.54 -0.14
CA PRO A 29 6.62 -0.67 1.19
C PRO A 29 5.64 -0.25 2.29
N LEU A 30 5.62 -1.03 3.36
CA LEU A 30 4.63 -0.92 4.44
C LEU A 30 4.86 0.31 5.35
N HIS A 31 6.06 0.87 5.31
CA HIS A 31 6.51 1.89 6.26
C HIS A 31 6.74 3.26 5.64
N ILE A 32 6.75 3.37 4.31
CA ILE A 32 7.06 4.62 3.63
C ILE A 32 6.15 4.80 2.41
N LYS A 33 5.61 6.01 2.27
CA LYS A 33 4.85 6.43 1.10
C LYS A 33 5.83 6.75 -0.02
N ILE A 34 5.69 6.09 -1.16
CA ILE A 34 6.57 6.30 -2.32
C ILE A 34 5.80 7.03 -3.40
N CYS A 35 6.00 8.34 -3.47
CA CYS A 35 5.37 9.21 -4.45
C CYS A 35 6.18 10.50 -4.60
N THR A 36 6.45 10.92 -5.83
CA THR A 36 7.13 12.18 -6.13
C THR A 36 6.25 13.42 -5.93
N PHE A 37 4.97 13.23 -5.59
CA PHE A 37 4.00 14.30 -5.47
C PHE A 37 3.46 14.46 -4.05
N ASN A 38 3.08 15.70 -3.76
CA ASN A 38 2.56 16.16 -2.49
C ASN A 38 1.19 16.83 -2.69
N CYS A 39 0.22 16.04 -3.13
CA CYS A 39 -1.12 16.52 -3.47
C CYS A 39 -1.90 16.94 -2.22
N VAL A 40 -2.61 18.08 -2.29
CA VAL A 40 -3.49 18.58 -1.21
C VAL A 40 -4.62 17.62 -0.84
N TYR A 41 -5.02 16.75 -1.77
CA TYR A 41 -6.05 15.72 -1.60
C TYR A 41 -5.48 14.33 -1.29
N CYS A 42 -4.18 14.21 -0.98
CA CYS A 42 -3.58 12.91 -0.74
C CYS A 42 -4.12 12.30 0.57
N GLN A 43 -4.80 11.16 0.46
CA GLN A 43 -5.32 10.43 1.60
C GLN A 43 -4.21 9.89 2.51
N TYR A 44 -3.02 9.63 1.98
CA TYR A 44 -1.85 9.19 2.76
C TYR A 44 -1.02 10.35 3.34
N GLY A 45 -1.43 11.60 3.14
CA GLY A 45 -0.70 12.78 3.62
C GLY A 45 0.53 13.12 2.78
N TRP A 46 1.42 13.94 3.36
CA TRP A 46 2.64 14.40 2.72
C TRP A 46 3.67 13.27 2.61
N THR A 47 4.43 13.27 1.52
CA THR A 47 5.57 12.38 1.34
C THR A 47 6.73 12.88 2.19
N GLU A 48 7.15 12.07 3.15
CA GLU A 48 8.39 12.27 3.89
C GLU A 48 9.56 11.89 2.98
N GLY A 49 10.59 12.74 2.90
CA GLY A 49 11.70 12.57 1.95
C GLY A 49 12.37 11.20 2.05
N ASN A 50 12.98 10.75 0.94
CA ASN A 50 13.68 9.46 0.80
C ASN A 50 14.74 9.24 1.91
N GLN A 51 14.34 8.67 3.05
CA GLN A 51 15.20 8.50 4.23
C GLN A 51 15.45 7.02 4.57
N GLY A 52 15.00 6.07 3.75
CA GLY A 52 15.14 4.64 4.02
C GLY A 52 15.52 3.84 2.78
N LYS A 53 16.27 2.74 2.97
CA LYS A 53 16.41 1.70 1.95
C LYS A 53 15.00 1.22 1.59
N GLN A 54 14.65 1.31 0.31
CA GLN A 54 13.35 0.88 -0.18
C GLN A 54 13.27 -0.65 -0.14
N LEU A 55 12.55 -1.19 0.86
CA LEU A 55 12.32 -2.61 1.02
C LEU A 55 11.06 -3.00 0.25
N TRP A 56 11.25 -3.39 -1.01
CA TRP A 56 10.20 -4.03 -1.79
C TRP A 56 9.97 -5.46 -1.29
N PRO A 57 8.73 -5.96 -1.30
CA PRO A 57 8.46 -7.35 -0.93
C PRO A 57 9.08 -8.30 -1.96
N GLU A 58 9.65 -9.40 -1.48
CA GLU A 58 10.12 -10.47 -2.35
C GLU A 58 8.94 -11.23 -2.97
N VAL A 59 9.14 -11.81 -4.16
CA VAL A 59 8.09 -12.53 -4.90
C VAL A 59 7.49 -13.67 -4.07
N HIS A 60 8.34 -14.46 -3.41
CA HIS A 60 7.89 -15.57 -2.55
C HIS A 60 6.97 -15.06 -1.43
N THR A 61 7.33 -13.96 -0.78
CA THR A 61 6.49 -13.35 0.27
C THR A 61 5.12 -12.91 -0.25
N VAL A 62 5.04 -12.44 -1.49
CA VAL A 62 3.76 -12.06 -2.12
C VAL A 62 2.94 -13.30 -2.45
N GLN A 63 3.57 -14.37 -2.95
CA GLN A 63 2.89 -15.62 -3.28
C GLN A 63 2.34 -16.32 -2.04
N ASP A 64 3.10 -16.33 -0.93
CA ASP A 64 2.69 -16.96 0.33
C ASP A 64 1.57 -16.17 1.05
N ALA A 65 1.39 -14.89 0.72
CA ALA A 65 0.41 -14.02 1.37
C ALA A 65 -1.00 -14.13 0.77
N VAL A 66 -1.16 -14.71 -0.43
CA VAL A 66 -2.42 -14.82 -1.19
C VAL A 66 -2.99 -16.22 -1.05
#